data_AF-A0A075A262-F1
#
_entry.id   AF-A0A075A262-F1
#
_cell.length_a   1.000
_cell.length_b   1.000
_cell.length_c   1.000
_cell.angle_alpha   90.00
_cell.angle_beta   90.00
_cell.angle_gamma   90.00
#
_symmetry.space_group_name_H-M   'P 1'
#
loop_
_entity.id
_entity.type
_entity.pdbx_description
1 polymer ?
#
loop_
_entity_poly.entity_id
_entity_poly.type
_entity_poly.pdbx_seq_one_letter_code
_entity_poly.pdbx_strand_id
1 'polypeptide(L)'
;MRELTLGLETSDPRYSLPRLSYQDWSLQIARARMDDSGIYICQINLEQILEKFYYVTVNPAKPSLMNYQPVVEHEFVKDEAVQHKSNL
;
A
#
# COMPACT_ATOMS: atom_id res chain seq x y z
N MET A 1 8.14 8.46 18.78
CA MET A 1 9.37 7.98 18.11
C MET A 1 9.45 6.48 18.38
N ARG A 2 9.42 5.61 17.37
CA ARG A 2 9.59 4.16 17.56
C ARG A 2 11.06 3.85 17.31
N GLU A 3 11.76 3.39 18.34
CA GLU A 3 13.14 2.94 18.27
C GLU A 3 13.15 1.43 18.05
N LEU A 4 13.93 0.94 17.08
CA LEU A 4 14.17 -0.47 16.84
C LEU A 4 15.63 -0.76 17.21
N THR A 5 15.87 -1.20 18.44
CA THR A 5 17.22 -1.53 18.93
C THR A 5 17.55 -2.98 18.57
N LEU A 6 18.68 -3.22 17.90
CA LEU A 6 18.98 -4.51 17.30
C LEU A 6 19.65 -5.50 18.26
N GLY A 7 18.81 -6.35 18.85
CA GLY A 7 19.15 -7.61 19.51
C GLY A 7 17.89 -8.50 19.60
N LEU A 8 17.67 -9.33 18.58
CA LEU A 8 16.67 -10.42 18.52
C LEU A 8 15.15 -10.12 18.44
N GLU A 9 14.62 -8.96 18.82
CA GLU A 9 13.14 -8.77 18.86
C GLU A 9 12.63 -7.54 18.09
N THR A 10 11.61 -7.76 17.25
CA THR A 10 10.71 -6.72 16.73
C THR A 10 9.36 -6.90 17.43
N SER A 11 8.76 -5.81 17.92
CA SER A 11 7.44 -5.87 18.57
C SER A 11 6.31 -6.18 17.59
N ASP A 12 6.53 -5.99 16.29
CA ASP A 12 5.61 -6.32 15.21
C ASP A 12 6.15 -7.50 14.39
N PRO A 13 5.44 -8.65 14.34
CA PRO A 13 5.89 -9.82 13.58
C PRO A 13 5.93 -9.60 12.06
N ARG A 14 5.41 -8.48 11.56
CA ARG A 14 5.56 -8.07 10.16
C ARG A 14 6.98 -7.60 9.85
N TYR A 15 7.74 -7.17 10.85
CA TYR A 15 9.07 -6.60 10.66
C TYR A 15 10.12 -7.71 10.80
N SER A 16 10.97 -7.84 9.79
CA SER A 16 12.09 -8.78 9.80
C SER A 16 13.37 -8.11 9.30
N LEU A 17 14.51 -8.67 9.70
CA LEU A 17 15.83 -8.20 9.34
C LEU A 17 16.61 -9.36 8.70
N PRO A 18 16.32 -9.68 7.42
CA PRO A 18 17.02 -10.75 6.73
C PRO A 18 18.53 -10.47 6.71
N ARG A 19 19.31 -11.37 7.30
CA ARG A 19 20.77 -11.35 7.31
C ARG A 19 21.27 -12.35 6.28
N LEU A 20 21.35 -11.94 5.02
CA LEU A 20 21.93 -12.78 3.96
C LEU A 20 23.46 -12.77 4.00
N SER A 21 24.05 -11.69 4.52
CA SER A 21 25.49 -11.58 4.79
C SER A 21 25.73 -10.64 5.99
N TYR A 22 26.97 -10.59 6.48
CA TYR A 22 27.37 -9.63 7.53
C TYR A 22 27.33 -8.17 7.06
N GLN A 23 27.26 -7.93 5.76
CA GLN A 23 27.25 -6.59 5.16
C GLN A 23 25.82 -6.10 4.82
N ASP A 24 24.83 -7.00 4.87
CA ASP A 24 23.45 -6.68 4.46
C ASP A 24 22.56 -6.45 5.67
N TRP A 25 22.23 -5.18 5.91
CA TRP A 25 21.33 -4.76 6.99
C TRP A 25 20.09 -4.15 6.36
N SER A 26 19.14 -5.02 5.99
CA SER A 26 17.89 -4.65 5.34
C SER A 26 16.72 -4.81 6.29
N LEU A 27 15.86 -3.78 6.41
CA LEU A 27 14.56 -3.88 7.07
C LEU A 27 13.50 -4.31 6.05
N GLN A 28 12.80 -5.39 6.35
CA GLN A 28 11.66 -5.87 5.59
C GLN A 28 10.38 -5.68 6.42
N ILE A 29 9.34 -5.11 5.79
CA ILE A 29 8.02 -4.91 6.38
C ILE A 29 6.99 -5.68 5.55
N ALA A 30 6.49 -6.80 6.07
CA ALA A 30 5.43 -7.58 5.43
C ALA A 30 4.06 -6.92 5.62
N ARG A 31 3.21 -6.94 4.58
CA ARG A 31 1.87 -6.33 4.61
C ARG A 31 1.93 -4.88 5.13
N ALA A 32 2.73 -4.06 4.45
CA ALA A 32 2.89 -2.65 4.80
C ALA A 32 1.54 -1.93 4.79
N ARG A 33 1.34 -1.07 5.78
CA ARG A 33 0.14 -0.29 6.03
C ARG A 33 0.48 1.19 5.95
N MET A 34 -0.54 2.03 5.74
CA MET A 34 -0.32 3.47 5.63
C MET A 34 0.37 4.08 6.87
N ASP A 35 0.09 3.52 8.06
CA ASP A 35 0.69 3.92 9.34
C ASP A 35 2.14 3.44 9.53
N ASP A 36 2.66 2.60 8.64
CA ASP A 36 4.11 2.30 8.58
C ASP A 36 4.89 3.44 7.88
N SER A 37 4.23 4.46 7.33
CA SER A 37 4.90 5.62 6.75
C SER A 37 5.60 6.44 7.84
N GLY A 38 6.83 6.87 7.60
CA GLY A 38 7.61 7.62 8.57
C GLY A 38 9.10 7.61 8.32
N ILE A 39 9.85 8.06 9.32
CA ILE A 39 11.31 8.08 9.31
C ILE A 39 11.81 6.78 9.95
N TYR A 40 12.63 6.06 9.21
CA TYR A 40 13.37 4.89 9.67
C TYR A 40 14.84 5.26 9.80
N ILE A 41 15.47 4.79 10.87
CA ILE A 41 16.89 5.07 11.16
C ILE A 41 17.62 3.74 11.16
N CYS A 42 18.65 3.63 10.32
CA CYS A 42 19.65 2.58 10.43
C CYS A 42 20.80 3.14 11.27
N GLN A 43 21.09 2.49 12.39
CA GLN A 43 22.09 2.94 13.35
C GLN A 43 23.11 1.83 13.61
N ILE A 44 24.40 2.20 13.59
CA ILE A 44 25.51 1.34 13.97
C ILE A 44 26.14 1.92 15.23
N ASN A 45 26.07 1.16 16.33
CA ASN A 45 26.66 1.52 17.61
C ASN A 45 28.10 1.02 17.69
N LEU A 46 29.06 1.89 17.35
CA LEU A 46 30.50 1.68 17.57
C LEU A 46 30.97 2.60 18.71
N GLU A 47 32.25 2.97 18.75
CA GLU A 47 32.76 4.05 19.61
C GLU A 47 32.12 5.41 19.27
N GLN A 48 31.73 5.58 18.01
CA GLN A 48 30.89 6.67 17.53
C GLN A 48 29.61 6.08 16.93
N ILE A 49 28.49 6.77 17.13
CA ILE A 49 27.21 6.40 16.54
C ILE A 49 27.23 6.82 15.07
N LEU A 50 26.96 5.87 14.17
CA LEU A 50 26.74 6.13 12.75
C LEU A 50 25.26 5.94 12.44
N GLU A 51 24.63 6.96 11.85
CA GLU A 51 23.20 6.95 11.53
C GLU A 51 22.95 7.23 10.06
N LYS A 52 21.91 6.60 9.52
CA LYS A 52 21.34 6.91 8.22
C LYS A 52 19.83 6.92 8.27
N PHE A 53 19.24 8.03 7.83
CA PHE A 53 17.81 8.28 7.85
C PHE A 53 17.18 7.91 6.50
N TYR A 54 16.03 7.26 6.56
CA TYR A 54 15.22 6.86 5.41
C TYR A 54 13.78 7.34 5.59
N TYR A 55 13.27 8.08 4.61
CA TYR A 55 11.87 8.50 4.57
C TYR A 55 11.07 7.47 3.78
N VAL A 56 10.13 6.80 4.43
CA VAL A 56 9.28 5.76 3.83
C VAL A 56 7.85 6.28 3.75
N THR A 57 7.24 6.13 2.59
CA THR A 57 5.82 6.42 2.35
C THR A 57 5.14 5.18 1.80
N VAL A 58 4.10 4.71 2.48
CA VAL A 58 3.27 3.59 2.03
C VAL A 58 2.01 4.13 1.40
N ASN A 59 1.86 3.91 0.11
CA ASN A 59 0.69 4.34 -0.64
C ASN A 59 -0.35 3.20 -0.72
N PRO A 60 -1.65 3.52 -0.75
CA PRO A 60 -2.68 2.51 -0.99
C PRO A 60 -2.45 1.83 -2.34
N ALA A 61 -2.74 0.53 -2.40
CA ALA A 61 -2.73 -0.19 -3.66
C ALA A 61 -3.71 0.49 -4.62
N LYS A 62 -3.28 0.76 -5.86
CA LYS A 62 -4.21 1.18 -6.90
C LYS A 62 -5.22 0.04 -7.09
N PRO A 63 -6.54 0.31 -7.08
CA PRO A 63 -7.52 -0.72 -7.36
C PRO A 63 -7.19 -1.34 -8.71
N SER A 64 -6.95 -2.65 -8.73
CA SER A 64 -6.74 -3.37 -9.98
C SER A 64 -8.03 -3.27 -10.79
N LEU A 65 -7.94 -2.81 -12.04
CA LEU A 65 -9.08 -2.73 -12.96
C LEU A 65 -9.75 -4.10 -13.25
N MET A 66 -9.23 -5.20 -12.71
CA MET A 66 -9.77 -6.56 -12.90
C MET A 66 -11.11 -6.85 -12.20
N ASN A 67 -11.58 -6.00 -11.27
CA ASN A 67 -12.84 -6.21 -10.55
C ASN A 67 -13.98 -5.25 -10.97
N TYR A 68 -13.80 -4.45 -12.02
CA TYR A 68 -14.92 -3.71 -12.61
C TYR A 68 -15.72 -4.66 -13.51
N GLN A 69 -16.79 -5.25 -12.96
CA GLN A 69 -17.93 -5.66 -13.77
C GLN A 69 -18.75 -4.37 -13.99
N PRO A 70 -18.77 -3.78 -15.20
CA PRO A 70 -19.68 -2.67 -15.44
C PRO A 70 -21.09 -3.22 -15.28
N VAL A 71 -21.82 -2.70 -14.28
CA VAL A 71 -23.26 -2.88 -14.22
C VAL A 71 -23.80 -2.20 -15.46
N VAL A 72 -24.16 -3.00 -16.47
CA VAL A 72 -24.88 -2.50 -17.64
C VAL A 72 -26.28 -2.16 -17.15
N GLU A 73 -26.48 -0.92 -16.72
CA GLU A 73 -27.81 -0.36 -16.53
C GLU A 73 -28.55 -0.54 -17.86
N HIS A 74 -29.48 -1.48 -17.89
CA HIS A 74 -30.42 -1.61 -19.00
C HIS A 74 -31.32 -0.38 -18.93
N GLU A 75 -30.97 0.64 -19.71
CA GLU A 75 -31.81 1.81 -19.94
C GLU A 75 -33.12 1.30 -20.56
N PHE A 76 -34.18 1.30 -19.75
CA PHE A 76 -35.52 0.98 -20.21
C PHE A 76 -35.96 2.09 -21.17
N VAL A 77 -35.75 1.88 -22.46
CA VAL A 77 -36.35 2.72 -23.51
C VAL A 77 -37.86 2.52 -23.41
N LYS A 78 -38.56 3.53 -22.92
CA LYS A 78 -40.01 3.62 -23.07
C LYS A 78 -40.29 3.98 -24.52
N ASP A 79 -40.78 3.02 -25.30
CA ASP A 79 -41.33 3.29 -26.63
C ASP A 79 -42.62 4.12 -26.47
N GLU A 80 -42.52 5.43 -26.65
CA GLU A 80 -43.69 6.30 -26.83
C GLU A 80 -44.27 6.04 -28.23
N ALA A 81 -45.43 5.39 -28.29
CA ALA A 81 -46.15 5.10 -29.51
C ALA A 81 -46.70 6.40 -30.14
N VAL A 82 -46.08 6.86 -31.24
CA VAL A 82 -46.61 7.98 -32.03
C VAL A 82 -47.84 7.52 -32.83
N GLN A 83 -49.04 7.88 -32.37
CA GLN A 83 -50.27 7.71 -33.14
C GLN A 83 -50.25 8.63 -34.38
N HIS A 84 -50.05 8.03 -35.56
CA HIS A 84 -50.35 8.69 -36.83
C HIS A 84 -51.87 8.76 -37.01
N LYS A 85 -52.44 9.97 -37.02
CA LYS A 85 -53.76 10.22 -37.57
C LYS A 85 -53.63 10.56 -39.04
N SER A 86 -53.95 9.61 -39.91
CA SER A 86 -54.26 9.86 -41.32
C SER A 86 -55.61 10.56 -41.40
N ASN A 87 -55.66 11.75 -41.99
CA ASN A 87 -56.90 12.31 -42.51
C ASN A 87 -56.84 12.33 -44.03
N LEU A 88 -57.92 11.78 -44.62
CA LEU A 88 -58.28 11.88 -46.02
C LEU A 88 -58.51 13.33 -46.45
#